data_AF-A0A1H4G308-F1
#
_entry.id   AF-A0A1H4G308-F1
#
_cell.length_a   1.000
_cell.length_b   1.000
_cell.length_c   1.000
_cell.angle_alpha   90.00
_cell.angle_beta   90.00
_cell.angle_gamma   90.00
#
_symmetry.space_group_name_H-M   'P 1'
#
loop_
_entity.id
_entity.type
_entity.pdbx_description
1 polymer ?
#
loop_
_entity_poly.entity_id
_entity_poly.type
_entity_poly.pdbx_seq_one_letter_code
_entity_poly.pdbx_strand_id
1 'polypeptide(L)'
;MASLHAFHKIRDIHENDKLTAQEAYQQAMSKFEEAAKQLYETLKKKEATEQLLHDKLANGKLSAHYFAQMQDFIARLDQRVMQLQPKVQKARSEMEHCQHKLTEAYVEVKKFDKLIDKKVEKWQVRQKEAEKRQMDELSLRQFLIKRNR
;
A
#
# COMPACT_ATOMS: atom_id res chain seq x y z
N MET A 1 -28.22 20.31 4.96
CA MET A 1 -27.67 18.95 5.16
C MET A 1 -26.94 18.54 3.90
N ALA A 2 -25.69 18.08 3.98
CA ALA A 2 -24.94 17.65 2.79
C ALA A 2 -25.68 16.51 2.06
N SER A 3 -25.93 16.70 0.77
CA SER A 3 -26.65 15.76 -0.08
C SER A 3 -25.83 14.48 -0.28
N LEU A 4 -26.49 13.35 -0.57
CA LEU A 4 -25.82 12.08 -0.87
C LEU A 4 -24.74 12.24 -1.96
N HIS A 5 -25.02 13.10 -2.95
CA HIS A 5 -24.08 13.45 -4.01
C HIS A 5 -22.77 14.06 -3.48
N ALA A 6 -22.82 14.91 -2.45
CA ALA A 6 -21.62 15.47 -1.84
C ALA A 6 -20.74 14.39 -1.20
N PHE A 7 -21.33 13.36 -0.58
CA PHE A 7 -20.58 12.23 -0.01
C PHE A 7 -19.93 11.37 -1.10
N HIS A 8 -20.61 11.12 -2.22
CA HIS A 8 -20.00 10.46 -3.37
C HIS A 8 -18.81 11.25 -3.90
N LYS A 9 -18.95 12.57 -4.05
CA LYS A 9 -17.84 13.42 -4.52
C LYS A 9 -16.64 13.40 -3.57
N ILE A 10 -16.87 13.41 -2.25
CA ILE A 10 -15.79 13.30 -1.26
C ILE A 10 -15.11 11.93 -1.33
N ARG A 11 -15.90 10.85 -1.46
CA ARG A 11 -15.34 9.50 -1.69
C ARG A 11 -14.47 9.47 -2.93
N ASP A 12 -14.90 10.09 -4.04
CA ASP A 12 -14.13 10.10 -5.29
C ASP A 12 -12.80 10.84 -5.15
N ILE A 13 -12.75 11.90 -4.34
CA ILE A 13 -11.49 12.59 -3.99
C ILE A 13 -10.57 11.63 -3.23
N HIS A 14 -11.08 10.95 -2.20
CA HIS A 14 -10.28 9.98 -1.45
C HIS A 14 -9.84 8.77 -2.29
N GLU A 15 -10.63 8.38 -3.28
CA GLU A 15 -10.26 7.33 -4.22
C GLU A 15 -9.06 7.77 -5.08
N ASN A 16 -9.04 9.03 -5.54
CA ASN A 16 -7.88 9.60 -6.25
C ASN A 16 -6.65 9.71 -5.33
N ASP A 17 -6.82 10.11 -4.07
CA ASP A 17 -5.73 10.16 -3.10
C ASP A 17 -5.14 8.77 -2.85
N LYS A 18 -5.99 7.74 -2.76
CA LYS A 18 -5.58 6.34 -2.65
C LYS A 18 -4.79 5.86 -3.86
N LEU A 19 -5.22 6.21 -5.07
CA LEU A 19 -4.48 5.89 -6.30
C LEU A 19 -3.10 6.55 -6.29
N THR A 20 -3.03 7.82 -5.91
CA THR A 20 -1.76 8.56 -5.79
C THR A 20 -0.84 7.92 -4.74
N ALA A 21 -1.37 7.53 -3.59
CA ALA A 21 -0.63 6.83 -2.55
C ALA A 21 -0.14 5.44 -3.01
N GLN A 22 -0.92 4.77 -3.85
CA GLN A 22 -0.58 3.46 -4.41
C GLN A 22 0.59 3.58 -5.38
N GLU A 23 0.57 4.56 -6.28
CA GLU A 23 1.68 4.85 -7.18
C GLU A 23 2.97 5.19 -6.41
N ALA A 24 2.85 6.04 -5.38
CA ALA A 24 3.99 6.40 -4.54
C ALA A 24 4.59 5.17 -3.82
N TYR A 25 3.74 4.28 -3.30
CA TYR A 25 4.20 3.03 -2.70
C TYR A 25 4.88 2.10 -3.72
N GLN A 26 4.35 1.96 -4.93
CA GLN A 26 4.98 1.16 -5.99
C GLN A 26 6.37 1.71 -6.36
N GLN A 27 6.51 3.03 -6.47
CA GLN A 27 7.81 3.65 -6.72
C GLN A 27 8.80 3.42 -5.57
N ALA A 28 8.34 3.54 -4.31
CA ALA A 28 9.18 3.29 -3.15
C ALA A 28 9.60 1.82 -3.05
N MET A 29 8.70 0.89 -3.35
CA MET A 29 8.97 -0.55 -3.44
C MET A 29 10.06 -0.84 -4.49
N SER A 30 9.92 -0.29 -5.69
CA SER A 30 10.91 -0.50 -6.76
C SER A 30 12.31 0.01 -6.37
N LYS A 31 12.40 1.18 -5.73
CA LYS A 31 13.68 1.71 -5.21
C LYS A 31 14.28 0.82 -4.13
N PHE A 32 13.44 0.30 -3.23
CA PHE A 32 13.87 -0.63 -2.20
C PHE A 32 14.39 -1.94 -2.82
N GLU A 33 13.66 -2.52 -3.77
CA GLU A 33 14.08 -3.74 -4.49
C GLU A 33 15.40 -3.54 -5.22
N GLU A 34 15.60 -2.41 -5.90
CA GLU A 34 16.85 -2.11 -6.58
C GLU A 34 18.03 -2.03 -5.60
N ALA A 35 17.87 -1.29 -4.50
CA ALA A 35 18.90 -1.17 -3.48
C ALA A 35 19.20 -2.52 -2.80
N ALA A 36 18.17 -3.28 -2.48
CA ALA A 36 18.27 -4.60 -1.87
C ALA A 36 18.97 -5.59 -2.81
N LYS A 37 18.66 -5.56 -4.11
CA LYS A 37 19.32 -6.38 -5.13
C LYS A 37 20.80 -6.07 -5.23
N GLN A 38 21.19 -4.78 -5.24
CA GLN A 38 22.60 -4.40 -5.25
C GLN A 38 23.35 -4.90 -4.02
N LEU A 39 22.73 -4.82 -2.83
CA LEU A 39 23.31 -5.35 -1.60
C LEU A 39 23.45 -6.87 -1.66
N TYR A 40 22.41 -7.58 -2.09
CA TYR A 40 22.41 -9.03 -2.26
C TYR A 40 23.51 -9.49 -3.21
N GLU A 41 23.62 -8.88 -4.39
CA GLU A 41 24.65 -9.24 -5.36
C GLU A 41 26.07 -8.98 -4.83
N THR A 42 26.25 -7.91 -4.05
CA THR A 42 27.55 -7.59 -3.43
C THR A 42 27.92 -8.64 -2.37
N LEU A 43 26.98 -9.00 -1.50
CA LEU A 43 27.17 -10.05 -0.48
C LEU A 43 27.47 -11.41 -1.12
N LYS A 44 26.71 -11.79 -2.16
CA LYS A 44 26.93 -13.03 -2.90
C LYS A 44 28.31 -13.08 -3.55
N LYS A 45 28.77 -11.97 -4.13
CA LYS A 45 30.14 -11.86 -4.68
C LYS A 45 31.20 -12.00 -3.61
N LYS A 46 30.98 -11.42 -2.42
CA LYS A 46 31.89 -11.56 -1.28
C LYS A 46 32.00 -13.03 -0.87
N GLU A 47 30.87 -13.68 -0.63
CA GLU A 47 30.82 -15.09 -0.22
C GLU A 47 31.52 -16.00 -1.23
N ALA A 48 31.26 -15.82 -2.54
CA ALA A 48 31.93 -16.60 -3.59
C ALA A 48 33.45 -16.37 -3.63
N THR A 49 33.90 -15.14 -3.33
CA THR A 49 35.32 -14.78 -3.28
C THR A 49 36.00 -15.43 -2.07
N GLU A 50 35.35 -15.41 -0.91
CA GLU A 50 35.84 -16.05 0.31
C GLU A 50 35.93 -17.56 0.17
N GLN A 51 34.92 -18.19 -0.45
CA GLN A 51 34.94 -19.62 -0.76
C GLN A 51 36.11 -19.97 -1.70
N LEU A 52 36.30 -19.20 -2.78
CA LEU A 52 37.41 -19.43 -3.71
C LEU A 52 38.79 -19.25 -3.06
N LEU A 53 38.92 -18.30 -2.14
CA LEU A 53 40.14 -18.13 -1.35
C LEU A 53 40.37 -19.33 -0.44
N HIS A 54 39.34 -19.79 0.26
CA HIS A 54 39.38 -20.95 1.14
C HIS A 54 39.79 -22.23 0.40
N ASP A 55 39.18 -22.50 -0.76
CA ASP A 55 39.48 -23.66 -1.59
C ASP A 55 40.94 -23.65 -2.09
N LYS A 56 41.46 -22.49 -2.50
CA LYS A 56 42.85 -22.38 -2.96
C LYS A 56 43.87 -22.51 -1.82
N LEU A 57 43.51 -22.05 -0.61
CA LEU A 57 44.32 -22.26 0.59
C LEU A 57 44.37 -23.75 0.95
N ALA A 58 43.22 -24.44 0.95
CA ALA A 58 43.14 -25.87 1.25
C ALA A 58 43.95 -26.73 0.26
N ASN A 59 44.01 -26.32 -1.01
CA ASN A 59 44.74 -27.02 -2.06
C ASN A 59 46.24 -26.67 -2.14
N GLY A 60 46.76 -25.78 -1.26
CA GLY A 60 48.18 -25.43 -1.17
C GLY A 60 48.77 -24.68 -2.39
N LYS A 61 47.94 -24.15 -3.29
CA LYS A 61 48.34 -23.54 -4.58
C LYS A 61 48.25 -22.01 -4.60
N LEU A 62 48.58 -21.35 -3.50
CA LEU A 62 48.41 -19.90 -3.36
C LEU A 62 49.75 -19.18 -3.22
N SER A 63 50.00 -18.20 -4.10
CA SER A 63 51.10 -17.25 -3.89
C SER A 63 50.68 -16.18 -2.87
N ALA A 64 51.63 -15.65 -2.10
CA ALA A 64 51.38 -14.57 -1.15
C ALA A 64 50.80 -13.31 -1.85
N HIS A 65 51.25 -13.03 -3.07
CA HIS A 65 50.73 -11.92 -3.88
C HIS A 65 49.23 -12.09 -4.20
N TYR A 66 48.83 -13.27 -4.66
CA TYR A 66 47.43 -13.54 -5.00
C TYR A 66 46.54 -13.54 -3.75
N PHE A 67 47.05 -14.02 -2.61
CA PHE A 67 46.35 -13.91 -1.32
C PHE A 67 46.05 -12.44 -0.96
N ALA A 68 47.06 -11.58 -1.01
CA ALA A 68 46.89 -10.16 -0.70
C ALA A 68 45.87 -9.49 -1.64
N GLN A 69 45.92 -9.81 -2.94
CA GLN A 69 44.96 -9.30 -3.91
C GLN A 69 43.51 -9.70 -3.60
N MET A 70 43.28 -10.96 -3.21
CA MET A 70 41.94 -11.42 -2.85
C MET A 70 41.43 -10.77 -1.56
N GLN A 71 42.31 -10.60 -0.55
CA GLN A 71 41.96 -9.90 0.68
C GLN A 71 41.61 -8.43 0.43
N ASP A 72 42.39 -7.74 -0.40
CA ASP A 72 42.08 -6.36 -0.82
C ASP A 72 40.73 -6.27 -1.54
N PHE A 73 40.40 -7.28 -2.36
CA PHE A 73 39.12 -7.32 -3.06
C PHE A 73 37.95 -7.55 -2.09
N ILE A 74 38.09 -8.47 -1.13
CA ILE A 74 37.09 -8.69 -0.07
C ILE A 74 36.90 -7.41 0.74
N ALA A 75 37.97 -6.73 1.13
CA ALA A 75 37.89 -5.46 1.86
C ALA A 75 37.13 -4.38 1.08
N ARG A 76 37.31 -4.28 -0.24
CA ARG A 76 36.53 -3.37 -1.10
C ARG A 76 35.05 -3.75 -1.16
N LEU A 77 34.73 -5.05 -1.22
CA LEU A 77 33.34 -5.52 -1.16
C LEU A 77 32.70 -5.17 0.19
N ASP A 78 33.44 -5.30 1.30
CA ASP A 78 32.96 -4.91 2.63
C ASP A 78 32.70 -3.41 2.72
N GLN A 79 33.59 -2.57 2.22
CA GLN A 79 33.35 -1.13 2.13
C GLN A 79 32.09 -0.82 1.30
N ARG A 80 31.86 -1.58 0.22
CA ARG A 80 30.66 -1.42 -0.60
C ARG A 80 29.39 -1.85 0.14
N VAL A 81 29.44 -2.96 0.90
CA VAL A 81 28.34 -3.42 1.76
C VAL A 81 28.00 -2.35 2.81
N MET A 82 29.00 -1.81 3.50
CA MET A 82 28.80 -0.75 4.51
C MET A 82 28.14 0.51 3.93
N GLN A 83 28.39 0.83 2.65
CA GLN A 83 27.72 1.94 1.97
C GLN A 83 26.30 1.61 1.49
N LEU A 84 26.03 0.35 1.14
CA LEU A 84 24.73 -0.09 0.61
C LEU A 84 23.71 -0.33 1.73
N GLN A 85 24.11 -0.91 2.86
CA GLN A 85 23.24 -1.16 4.00
C GLN A 85 22.38 0.04 4.44
N PRO A 86 22.93 1.24 4.69
CA PRO A 86 22.11 2.40 5.08
C PRO A 86 21.19 2.86 3.96
N LYS A 87 21.56 2.67 2.67
CA LYS A 87 20.68 2.99 1.53
C LYS A 87 19.49 2.05 1.46
N VAL A 88 19.71 0.74 1.65
CA VAL A 88 18.63 -0.26 1.73
C VAL A 88 17.71 0.06 2.89
N GLN A 89 18.27 0.35 4.06
CA GLN A 89 17.48 0.68 5.25
C GLN A 89 16.65 1.95 5.05
N LYS A 90 17.23 3.00 4.45
CA LYS A 90 16.51 4.23 4.11
C LYS A 90 15.36 3.96 3.13
N ALA A 91 15.64 3.25 2.04
CA ALA A 91 14.61 2.89 1.05
C ALA A 91 13.50 2.03 1.66
N ARG A 92 13.85 1.13 2.59
CA ARG A 92 12.88 0.33 3.35
C ARG A 92 11.97 1.21 4.21
N SER A 93 12.53 2.13 4.98
CA SER A 93 11.75 3.04 5.81
C SER A 93 10.85 3.96 4.99
N GLU A 94 11.31 4.43 3.83
CA GLU A 94 10.49 5.21 2.89
C GLU A 94 9.32 4.37 2.34
N MET A 95 9.58 3.12 1.95
CA MET A 95 8.56 2.18 1.49
C MET A 95 7.52 1.88 2.56
N GLU A 96 7.94 1.60 3.79
CA GLU A 96 7.04 1.33 4.93
C GLU A 96 6.16 2.55 5.25
N HIS A 97 6.72 3.77 5.16
CA HIS A 97 5.95 5.00 5.31
C HIS A 97 4.89 5.18 4.21
N CYS A 98 5.25 4.93 2.95
CA CYS A 98 4.30 4.94 1.84
C CYS A 98 3.21 3.87 2.01
N GLN A 99 3.57 2.69 2.52
CA GLN A 99 2.62 1.61 2.80
C GLN A 99 1.59 2.03 3.87
N HIS A 100 2.06 2.71 4.92
CA HIS A 100 1.19 3.22 5.97
C HIS A 100 0.18 4.23 5.40
N LYS A 101 0.65 5.22 4.65
CA LYS A 101 -0.21 6.22 3.98
C LYS A 101 -1.23 5.59 3.03
N LEU A 102 -0.80 4.58 2.25
CA LEU A 102 -1.70 3.85 1.37
C LEU A 102 -2.82 3.17 2.18
N THR A 103 -2.46 2.54 3.30
CA THR A 103 -3.41 1.88 4.20
C THR A 103 -4.42 2.89 4.76
N GLU A 104 -3.96 4.05 5.21
CA GLU A 104 -4.84 5.14 5.67
C GLU A 104 -5.80 5.60 4.57
N ALA A 105 -5.32 5.79 3.34
CA ALA A 105 -6.16 6.19 2.21
C ALA A 105 -7.24 5.13 1.88
N TYR A 106 -6.90 3.84 1.94
CA TYR A 106 -7.89 2.75 1.82
C TYR A 106 -8.96 2.84 2.90
N VAL A 107 -8.56 3.12 4.15
CA VAL A 107 -9.49 3.26 5.27
C VAL A 107 -10.43 4.45 5.06
N GLU A 108 -9.95 5.59 4.58
CA GLU A 108 -10.80 6.76 4.30
C GLU A 108 -11.85 6.48 3.23
N VAL A 109 -11.46 5.88 2.10
CA VAL A 109 -12.44 5.47 1.06
C VAL A 109 -13.52 4.56 1.67
N LYS A 110 -13.12 3.55 2.46
CA LYS A 110 -14.06 2.62 3.09
C LYS A 110 -14.98 3.29 4.11
N LYS A 111 -14.50 4.30 4.85
CA LYS A 111 -15.35 5.09 5.74
C LYS A 111 -16.46 5.77 4.95
N PHE A 112 -16.14 6.41 3.82
CA PHE A 112 -17.13 7.09 3.01
C PHE A 112 -18.09 6.14 2.30
N ASP A 113 -17.62 5.00 1.80
CA ASP A 113 -18.50 3.93 1.29
C ASP A 113 -19.56 3.54 2.33
N LYS A 114 -19.14 3.27 3.57
CA LYS A 114 -20.06 2.89 4.65
C LYS A 114 -21.00 4.03 5.06
N LEU A 115 -20.57 5.28 4.99
CA LEU A 115 -21.43 6.43 5.26
C LEU A 115 -22.50 6.61 4.17
N ILE A 116 -22.13 6.41 2.91
CA ILE A 116 -23.03 6.43 1.76
C ILE A 116 -24.07 5.33 1.89
N ASP A 117 -23.66 4.08 2.13
CA ASP A 117 -24.55 2.92 2.31
C ASP A 117 -25.63 3.22 3.36
N LYS A 118 -25.20 3.68 4.56
CA LYS A 118 -26.11 4.03 5.66
C LYS A 118 -27.07 5.17 5.31
N LYS A 119 -26.65 6.13 4.48
CA LYS A 119 -27.51 7.24 4.04
C LYS A 119 -28.54 6.77 3.03
N VAL A 120 -28.15 5.91 2.09
CA VAL A 120 -29.07 5.31 1.12
C VAL A 120 -30.13 4.48 1.83
N GLU A 121 -29.72 3.62 2.77
CA GLU A 121 -30.64 2.82 3.57
C GLU A 121 -31.66 3.68 4.32
N LYS A 122 -31.18 4.71 5.05
CA LYS A 122 -32.07 5.66 5.76
C LYS A 122 -33.02 6.40 4.82
N TRP A 123 -32.55 6.76 3.64
CA TRP A 123 -33.38 7.42 2.64
C TRP A 123 -34.47 6.47 2.13
N GLN A 124 -34.15 5.21 1.82
CA GLN A 124 -35.12 4.20 1.39
C GLN A 124 -36.17 3.92 2.46
N VAL A 125 -35.78 3.81 3.72
CA VAL A 125 -36.73 3.63 4.85
C VAL A 125 -37.70 4.81 4.92
N ARG A 126 -37.20 6.05 4.84
CA ARG A 126 -38.06 7.25 4.84
C ARG A 126 -39.00 7.32 3.65
N GLN A 127 -38.57 6.90 2.46
CA GLN A 127 -39.44 6.83 1.28
C GLN A 127 -40.57 5.82 1.49
N LYS A 128 -40.27 4.61 1.97
CA LYS A 128 -41.28 3.60 2.27
C LYS A 128 -42.28 4.07 3.34
N GLU A 129 -41.81 4.76 4.37
CA GLU A 129 -42.69 5.34 5.39
C GLU A 129 -43.60 6.43 4.83
N ALA A 130 -43.07 7.29 3.94
CA ALA A 130 -43.84 8.33 3.28
C ALA A 130 -44.90 7.75 2.32
N GLU A 131 -44.52 6.76 1.51
CA GLU A 131 -45.42 6.02 0.62
C GLU A 131 -46.56 5.35 1.40
N LYS A 132 -46.23 4.70 2.52
CA LYS A 132 -47.23 4.07 3.39
C LYS A 132 -48.23 5.09 3.94
N ARG A 133 -47.76 6.22 4.46
CA ARG A 133 -48.64 7.31 4.95
C ARG A 133 -49.53 7.85 3.84
N GLN A 134 -48.99 8.05 2.64
CA GLN A 134 -49.76 8.50 1.50
C GLN A 134 -50.85 7.48 1.09
N MET A 135 -50.55 6.18 1.11
CA MET A 135 -51.54 5.13 0.84
C MET A 135 -52.65 5.09 1.91
N ASP A 136 -52.30 5.25 3.18
CA ASP A 136 -53.28 5.31 4.28
C ASP A 136 -54.22 6.53 4.10
N GLU A 137 -53.67 7.70 3.77
CA GLU A 137 -54.46 8.91 3.48
C GLU A 137 -55.40 8.73 2.28
N LEU A 138 -54.93 8.13 1.19
CA LEU A 138 -55.74 7.86 0.00
C LEU A 138 -56.87 6.88 0.32
N SER A 139 -56.59 5.84 1.10
CA SER A 139 -57.57 4.83 1.53
C SER A 139 -58.68 5.45 2.37
N LEU A 140 -58.32 6.32 3.32
CA LEU A 140 -59.28 7.07 4.13
C LEU A 140 -60.16 7.99 3.28
N ARG A 141 -59.56 8.75 2.35
CA ARG A 141 -60.32 9.61 1.42
C ARG A 141 -61.30 8.79 0.58
N GLN A 142 -60.86 7.66 0.04
CA GLN A 142 -61.72 6.79 -0.77
C GLN A 142 -62.87 6.19 0.05
N PHE A 143 -62.61 5.78 1.29
CA PHE A 143 -63.64 5.30 2.21
C PHE A 143 -64.70 6.38 2.49
N LEU A 144 -64.28 7.62 2.79
CA LEU A 144 -65.20 8.73 3.04
C LEU A 144 -66.06 9.07 1.81
N ILE A 145 -65.48 9.04 0.61
CA ILE A 145 -66.21 9.26 -0.65
C ILE A 145 -67.24 8.15 -0.89
N LYS A 146 -66.91 6.89 -0.63
CA LYS A 146 -67.85 5.76 -0.77
C LYS A 146 -69.00 5.80 0.25
N ARG A 147 -68.78 6.33 1.46
CA ARG A 147 -69.83 6.47 2.49
C ARG A 147 -70.83 7.58 2.19
N ASN A 148 -70.43 8.60 1.43
CA ASN A 148 -71.27 9.74 1.08
C ASN A 148 -72.04 9.54 -0.25
N ARG A 149 -72.06 8.33 -0.81
CA ARG A 149 -72.90 7.90 -1.93
C ARG A 149 -73.96 6.93 -1.42
#